data_AF-A0AAU1UBN4-F1
#
_entry.id   AF-A0AAU1UBN4-F1
#
_cell.length_a   1.000
_cell.length_b   1.000
_cell.length_c   1.000
_cell.angle_alpha   90.00
_cell.angle_beta   90.00
_cell.angle_gamma   90.00
#
_symmetry.space_group_name_H-M   'P 1'
#
loop_
_entity.id
_entity.type
_entity.pdbx_description
1 polymer ?
#
loop_
_entity_poly.entity_id
_entity_poly.type
_entity_poly.pdbx_seq_one_letter_code
_entity_poly.pdbx_strand_id
1 'polypeptide(L)'
;MPIPKSPRRPLPAALLAGVLAAAALGGAGLAGRADAAEAAGGPDTGTRTVEYFADSHGEGRHVQVPAAVPAEIRKEKRTPATAAPDGEVTALQKTGPSEGRLDLVIMGDGYTADQQEDFRQDAESKLDSIFAIEPYKSYKGLFNFWLVNTVSNESGVSGDPTQDVVKDTALSSYFFCDDVERLLCIDEKKVDSYAQQAPDSDIVFVVSNATKYGGAGYGGLQSTAGHTGIATMSSDNDRSYLIGAHELGHSIGLLADEYQYAGYGRYPGAEPVEPNTSILTADGMSGAKAKWYRWLGESDPAGGTVGAYEGGGYYEYGIYRPTQNSIMRSLDTEQFNLVGREAMIAGFYRDADVLTARTPTTRSLRPQDHIRVDLAPLAKGLSDVRVHWYVDGVEVRRAAAERTVTGKELGARKGTHTITATAVDNSASLRDPAAIRAASNSVSWTVKTGK
;
A
#
# COMPACT_ATOMS: atom_id res chain seq x y z
N MET A 1 -25.04 6.63 -11.14
CA MET A 1 -23.72 6.67 -11.78
C MET A 1 -22.76 7.27 -10.77
N PRO A 2 -21.89 6.47 -10.13
CA PRO A 2 -20.81 7.01 -9.35
C PRO A 2 -19.83 7.70 -10.31
N ILE A 3 -19.36 8.89 -9.91
CA ILE A 3 -18.38 9.68 -10.66
C ILE A 3 -17.04 8.96 -10.46
N PRO A 4 -16.30 8.61 -11.53
CA PRO A 4 -14.97 8.03 -11.37
C PRO A 4 -14.07 9.00 -10.60
N LYS A 5 -13.22 8.46 -9.70
CA LYS A 5 -12.13 9.20 -9.07
C LYS A 5 -11.42 10.05 -10.14
N SER A 6 -11.03 11.27 -9.79
CA SER A 6 -9.96 11.98 -10.49
C SER A 6 -8.83 10.98 -10.69
N PRO A 7 -8.23 10.83 -11.88
CA PRO A 7 -7.10 9.93 -12.05
C PRO A 7 -6.08 10.31 -10.98
N ARG A 8 -5.78 9.37 -10.08
CA ARG A 8 -4.66 9.52 -9.15
C ARG A 8 -3.48 9.97 -10.00
N ARG A 9 -2.77 11.00 -9.53
CA ARG A 9 -1.68 11.60 -10.30
C ARG A 9 -0.85 10.45 -10.86
N PRO A 10 -0.71 10.34 -12.18
CA PRO A 10 -0.02 9.19 -12.76
C PRO A 10 1.34 9.11 -12.11
N LEU A 11 1.63 7.98 -11.47
CA LEU A 11 3.00 7.61 -11.19
C LEU A 11 3.72 7.62 -12.55
N PRO A 12 4.93 8.20 -12.67
CA PRO A 12 5.80 7.69 -13.71
C PRO A 12 5.89 6.18 -13.45
N ALA A 13 5.46 5.36 -14.41
CA ALA A 13 5.69 3.93 -14.34
C ALA A 13 7.17 3.77 -13.95
N ALA A 14 7.45 3.18 -12.79
CA ALA A 14 8.78 2.70 -12.48
C ALA A 14 9.06 1.65 -13.54
N LEU A 15 9.69 2.08 -14.63
CA LEU A 15 10.27 1.20 -15.62
C LEU A 15 11.37 0.46 -14.89
N LEU A 16 11.04 -0.70 -14.31
CA LEU A 16 11.96 -1.82 -14.29
C LEU A 16 12.35 -2.01 -15.76
N ALA A 17 13.52 -1.47 -16.11
CA ALA A 17 14.05 -1.53 -17.46
C ALA A 17 14.47 -2.97 -17.76
N GLY A 18 13.50 -3.81 -18.06
CA GLY A 18 13.67 -5.02 -18.85
C GLY A 18 13.85 -4.60 -20.30
N VAL A 19 15.09 -4.64 -20.78
CA VAL A 19 15.43 -4.47 -22.20
C VAL A 19 14.77 -5.58 -23.00
N LEU A 20 13.81 -5.27 -23.88
CA LEU A 20 13.43 -6.12 -25.01
C LEU A 20 12.81 -5.25 -26.12
N ALA A 21 13.48 -5.25 -27.28
CA ALA A 21 13.03 -4.61 -28.51
C ALA A 21 11.95 -5.47 -29.20
N ALA A 22 10.88 -4.85 -29.70
CA ALA A 22 10.02 -5.49 -30.70
C ALA A 22 9.35 -4.49 -31.64
N ALA A 23 9.38 -4.82 -32.93
CA ALA A 23 8.81 -4.10 -34.05
C ALA A 23 7.28 -4.27 -34.13
N ALA A 24 6.61 -3.22 -34.62
CA ALA A 24 5.17 -3.14 -34.80
C ALA A 24 4.69 -3.74 -36.14
N LEU A 25 3.45 -4.25 -36.12
CA LEU A 25 2.41 -4.34 -37.18
C LEU A 25 1.19 -4.93 -36.42
N GLY A 26 -0.04 -4.42 -36.39
CA GLY A 26 -0.83 -3.63 -37.32
C GLY A 26 -2.13 -4.41 -37.58
N GLY A 27 -3.29 -3.94 -37.12
CA GLY A 27 -4.59 -4.56 -37.46
C GLY A 27 -5.76 -4.13 -36.58
N ALA A 28 -6.80 -3.57 -37.20
CA ALA A 28 -7.96 -2.94 -36.58
C ALA A 28 -9.27 -3.75 -36.77
N GLY A 29 -10.26 -3.46 -35.91
CA GLY A 29 -11.69 -3.79 -36.06
C GLY A 29 -12.17 -4.95 -35.19
N LEU A 30 -13.38 -5.02 -34.64
CA LEU A 30 -14.61 -4.22 -34.66
C LEU A 30 -15.45 -4.61 -33.41
N ALA A 31 -16.36 -3.74 -32.97
CA ALA A 31 -17.18 -3.88 -31.77
C ALA A 31 -18.36 -4.88 -31.91
N GLY A 32 -18.69 -5.58 -30.81
CA GLY A 32 -19.92 -6.36 -30.60
C GLY A 32 -20.24 -6.49 -29.10
N ARG A 33 -21.51 -6.32 -28.71
CA ARG A 33 -22.01 -6.24 -27.33
C ARG A 33 -22.25 -7.63 -26.69
N ALA A 34 -21.79 -7.73 -25.44
CA ALA A 34 -22.29 -8.46 -24.26
C ALA A 34 -23.12 -9.74 -24.42
N ASP A 35 -22.52 -10.85 -23.97
CA ASP A 35 -23.18 -11.89 -23.17
C ASP A 35 -22.19 -12.37 -22.10
N ALA A 36 -22.66 -12.53 -20.86
CA ALA A 36 -21.87 -13.01 -19.73
C ALA A 36 -21.62 -14.51 -19.88
N ALA A 37 -20.53 -14.86 -20.55
CA ALA A 37 -20.02 -16.22 -20.67
C ALA A 37 -18.56 -16.24 -20.21
N GLU A 38 -18.33 -17.00 -19.14
CA GLU A 38 -17.10 -17.69 -18.75
C GLU A 38 -15.89 -17.39 -19.66
N ALA A 39 -15.08 -16.40 -19.29
CA ALA A 39 -13.81 -16.15 -19.94
C ALA A 39 -12.82 -17.25 -19.54
N ALA A 40 -12.89 -18.39 -20.23
CA ALA A 40 -11.78 -19.33 -20.29
C ALA A 40 -10.60 -18.63 -21.00
N GLY A 41 -9.86 -17.82 -20.25
CA GLY A 41 -8.60 -17.24 -20.70
C GLY A 41 -7.59 -18.36 -20.89
N GLY A 42 -6.94 -18.40 -22.05
CA GLY A 42 -5.81 -19.30 -22.31
C GLY A 42 -4.72 -19.18 -21.23
N PRO A 43 -3.81 -20.17 -21.13
CA PRO A 43 -2.79 -20.19 -20.09
C PRO A 43 -2.00 -18.87 -20.14
N ASP A 44 -1.90 -18.22 -18.99
CA ASP A 44 -1.03 -17.07 -18.80
C ASP A 44 0.41 -17.57 -18.91
N THR A 45 1.04 -17.39 -20.07
CA THR A 45 2.37 -17.95 -20.38
C THR A 45 3.53 -17.06 -19.91
N GLY A 46 3.25 -16.03 -19.10
CA GLY A 46 4.26 -15.14 -18.55
C GLY A 46 5.03 -15.73 -17.37
N THR A 47 6.12 -15.07 -17.01
CA THR A 47 6.72 -15.18 -15.67
C THR A 47 6.46 -13.88 -14.91
N ARG A 48 6.59 -13.95 -13.59
CA ARG A 48 6.56 -12.81 -12.68
C ARG A 48 7.64 -12.94 -11.64
N THR A 49 8.28 -11.81 -11.36
CA THR A 49 9.21 -11.71 -10.25
C THR A 49 8.39 -11.54 -8.98
N VAL A 50 8.60 -12.44 -8.03
CA VAL A 50 8.01 -12.36 -6.69
C VAL A 50 9.12 -12.27 -5.66
N GLU A 51 8.85 -11.54 -4.61
CA GLU A 51 9.70 -11.48 -3.43
C GLU A 51 9.24 -12.50 -2.39
N TYR A 52 10.17 -13.06 -1.62
CA TYR A 52 9.89 -13.90 -0.48
C TYR A 52 11.00 -13.87 0.56
N PHE A 53 10.69 -14.39 1.74
CA PHE A 53 11.63 -14.52 2.85
C PHE A 53 11.77 -15.98 3.25
N ALA A 54 12.96 -16.55 3.03
CA ALA A 54 13.25 -17.95 3.36
C ALA A 54 13.31 -18.22 4.87
N ASP A 55 13.54 -17.18 5.68
CA ASP A 55 13.63 -17.24 7.13
C ASP A 55 12.89 -16.05 7.74
N SER A 56 12.24 -16.24 8.90
CA SER A 56 11.43 -15.21 9.56
C SER A 56 12.24 -14.09 10.22
N HIS A 57 13.57 -14.14 10.13
CA HIS A 57 14.52 -13.11 10.54
C HIS A 57 15.51 -12.80 9.40
N GLY A 58 15.29 -13.36 8.22
CA GLY A 58 16.22 -13.30 7.09
C GLY A 58 16.05 -12.06 6.22
N GLU A 59 16.96 -11.94 5.26
CA GLU A 59 16.86 -11.00 4.15
C GLU A 59 15.93 -11.56 3.05
N GLY A 60 15.33 -10.66 2.27
CA GLY A 60 14.44 -11.01 1.16
C GLY A 60 15.17 -11.63 -0.02
N ARG A 61 14.41 -12.32 -0.87
CA ARG A 61 14.88 -13.00 -2.08
C ARG A 61 13.86 -12.81 -3.18
N HIS A 62 14.35 -12.63 -4.40
CA HIS A 62 13.55 -12.58 -5.60
C HIS A 62 13.70 -13.86 -6.42
N VAL A 63 12.59 -14.32 -6.98
CA VAL A 63 12.57 -15.44 -7.92
C VAL A 63 11.54 -15.19 -9.01
N GLN A 64 11.81 -15.66 -10.23
CA GLN A 64 10.84 -15.64 -11.31
C GLN A 64 9.99 -16.90 -11.26
N VAL A 65 8.69 -16.75 -11.04
CA VAL A 65 7.74 -17.85 -11.02
C VAL A 65 6.84 -17.81 -12.25
N PRO A 66 6.31 -18.96 -12.70
CA PRO A 66 5.27 -18.97 -13.71
C PRO A 66 4.07 -18.14 -13.26
N ALA A 67 3.53 -17.39 -14.20
CA ALA A 67 2.28 -16.67 -14.03
C ALA A 67 1.09 -17.55 -13.69
N ALA A 68 1.07 -18.71 -14.34
CA ALA A 68 0.03 -19.68 -14.17
C ALA A 68 0.32 -20.55 -12.95
N VAL A 69 -0.65 -20.62 -12.05
CA VAL A 69 -0.68 -21.64 -11.00
C VAL A 69 -0.66 -23.04 -11.64
N PRO A 70 0.13 -24.00 -11.10
CA PRO A 70 0.22 -25.35 -11.65
C PRO A 70 -1.15 -26.04 -11.72
N ALA A 71 -1.36 -26.86 -12.76
CA ALA A 71 -2.66 -27.48 -13.04
C ALA A 71 -3.14 -28.40 -11.91
N GLU A 72 -2.20 -29.02 -11.19
CA GLU A 72 -2.42 -29.84 -10.02
C GLU A 72 -2.98 -29.06 -8.84
N ILE A 73 -2.56 -27.81 -8.65
CA ILE A 73 -3.07 -26.89 -7.61
C ILE A 73 -4.41 -26.28 -8.05
N ARG A 74 -4.58 -25.99 -9.35
CA ARG A 74 -5.83 -25.48 -9.93
C ARG A 74 -6.98 -26.47 -9.96
N LYS A 75 -6.85 -27.68 -9.41
CA LYS A 75 -7.91 -28.70 -9.45
C LYS A 75 -9.13 -28.24 -8.66
N GLU A 76 -10.03 -27.51 -9.33
CA GLU A 76 -11.40 -27.28 -8.90
C GLU A 76 -12.09 -28.65 -8.81
N LYS A 77 -12.26 -29.17 -7.59
CA LYS A 77 -13.12 -30.34 -7.40
C LYS A 77 -14.55 -29.81 -7.53
N ARG A 78 -15.04 -29.72 -8.78
CA ARG A 78 -16.39 -29.33 -9.21
C ARG A 78 -17.49 -29.70 -8.21
N THR A 79 -17.67 -28.84 -7.21
CA THR A 79 -18.92 -28.61 -6.51
C THR A 79 -18.81 -27.17 -6.05
N PRO A 80 -19.52 -26.22 -6.66
CA PRO A 80 -19.56 -24.88 -6.12
C PRO A 80 -20.29 -25.00 -4.79
N ALA A 81 -19.56 -24.95 -3.69
CA ALA A 81 -20.16 -24.46 -2.46
C ALA A 81 -20.45 -22.98 -2.73
N THR A 82 -21.57 -22.69 -3.40
CA THR A 82 -22.22 -21.38 -3.33
C THR A 82 -22.77 -21.28 -1.92
N ALA A 83 -21.87 -21.16 -0.96
CA ALA A 83 -22.18 -20.92 0.42
C ALA A 83 -22.09 -19.41 0.60
N ALA A 84 -23.21 -18.76 0.95
CA ALA A 84 -23.09 -17.53 1.71
C ALA A 84 -22.16 -17.85 2.90
N PRO A 85 -21.06 -17.09 3.12
CA PRO A 85 -20.85 -15.71 2.70
C PRO A 85 -19.78 -15.45 1.60
N ASP A 86 -19.57 -16.33 0.61
CA ASP A 86 -18.53 -16.13 -0.41
C ASP A 86 -18.67 -14.81 -1.20
N GLY A 87 -17.57 -14.07 -1.34
CA GLY A 87 -17.50 -12.73 -1.93
C GLY A 87 -18.03 -11.59 -1.03
N GLU A 88 -18.58 -11.91 0.15
CA GLU A 88 -19.10 -10.87 1.05
C GLU A 88 -17.99 -9.92 1.49
N VAL A 89 -18.27 -8.61 1.38
CA VAL A 89 -17.35 -7.55 1.79
C VAL A 89 -17.83 -6.90 3.08
N THR A 90 -16.98 -6.90 4.10
CA THR A 90 -17.21 -6.20 5.38
C THR A 90 -16.11 -5.18 5.64
N ALA A 91 -16.47 -3.99 6.15
CA ALA A 91 -15.48 -3.06 6.67
C ALA A 91 -14.98 -3.52 8.05
N LEU A 92 -13.69 -3.83 8.19
CA LEU A 92 -13.05 -3.91 9.52
C LEU A 92 -12.79 -2.51 10.08
N GLN A 93 -12.42 -1.58 9.18
CA GLN A 93 -12.21 -0.19 9.52
C GLN A 93 -12.68 0.68 8.36
N LYS A 94 -13.47 1.71 8.65
CA LYS A 94 -13.82 2.76 7.68
C LYS A 94 -13.68 4.14 8.31
N THR A 95 -12.64 4.87 7.94
CA THR A 95 -12.32 6.20 8.50
C THR A 95 -12.71 7.34 7.55
N GLY A 96 -13.16 7.01 6.35
CA GLY A 96 -13.58 7.97 5.33
C GLY A 96 -14.11 7.31 4.06
N PRO A 97 -14.52 8.12 3.08
CA PRO A 97 -14.80 7.64 1.73
C PRO A 97 -13.52 7.11 1.07
N SER A 98 -13.63 6.05 0.27
CA SER A 98 -12.50 5.45 -0.46
C SER A 98 -11.83 6.44 -1.42
N GLU A 99 -12.54 7.48 -1.86
CA GLU A 99 -11.97 8.59 -2.63
C GLU A 99 -10.80 9.30 -1.96
N GLY A 100 -10.78 9.34 -0.63
CA GLY A 100 -9.76 10.04 0.16
C GLY A 100 -9.05 9.15 1.16
N ARG A 101 -9.05 7.83 0.97
CA ARG A 101 -8.38 6.86 1.86
C ARG A 101 -7.54 5.90 1.05
N LEU A 102 -6.60 5.28 1.75
CA LEU A 102 -5.94 4.07 1.29
C LEU A 102 -6.84 2.88 1.61
N ASP A 103 -7.34 2.19 0.59
CA ASP A 103 -8.20 1.03 0.75
C ASP A 103 -7.36 -0.24 0.67
N LEU A 104 -7.12 -0.88 1.82
CA LEU A 104 -6.46 -2.17 1.92
C LEU A 104 -7.53 -3.27 1.93
N VAL A 105 -7.47 -4.18 0.96
CA VAL A 105 -8.34 -5.35 0.90
C VAL A 105 -7.63 -6.52 1.56
N ILE A 106 -8.32 -7.25 2.43
CA ILE A 106 -7.83 -8.43 3.11
C ILE A 106 -8.75 -9.59 2.76
N MET A 107 -8.18 -10.67 2.24
CA MET A 107 -8.92 -11.88 1.88
C MET A 107 -8.21 -13.13 2.43
N GLY A 108 -8.98 -14.17 2.69
CA GLY A 108 -8.49 -15.43 3.23
C GLY A 108 -8.15 -16.43 2.12
N ASP A 109 -7.35 -17.45 2.41
CA ASP A 109 -7.40 -18.67 1.59
C ASP A 109 -7.23 -19.91 2.46
N GLY A 110 -7.88 -21.01 2.09
CA GLY A 110 -7.91 -22.23 2.90
C GLY A 110 -8.81 -22.14 4.14
N TYR A 111 -9.73 -21.16 4.20
CA TYR A 111 -10.79 -21.10 5.20
C TYR A 111 -12.11 -21.54 4.58
N THR A 112 -12.72 -22.57 5.16
CA THR A 112 -14.04 -23.05 4.73
C THR A 112 -15.16 -22.09 5.17
N ALA A 113 -16.40 -22.36 4.75
CA ALA A 113 -17.55 -21.54 5.11
C ALA A 113 -17.72 -21.41 6.64
N ASP A 114 -17.44 -22.48 7.39
CA ASP A 114 -17.56 -22.51 8.86
C ASP A 114 -16.34 -21.85 9.57
N GLN A 115 -15.30 -21.47 8.82
CA GLN A 115 -14.05 -20.88 9.34
C GLN A 115 -13.91 -19.39 8.97
N GLN A 116 -14.95 -18.74 8.45
CA GLN A 116 -14.87 -17.32 8.07
C GLN A 116 -14.70 -16.39 9.28
N GLU A 117 -15.13 -16.82 10.46
CA GLU A 117 -14.85 -16.09 11.70
C GLU A 117 -13.39 -16.28 12.16
N ASP A 118 -12.80 -17.46 11.98
CA ASP A 118 -11.38 -17.69 12.23
C ASP A 118 -10.53 -16.80 11.30
N PHE A 119 -10.88 -16.76 10.01
CA PHE A 119 -10.25 -15.85 9.04
C PHE A 119 -10.31 -14.39 9.49
N ARG A 120 -11.48 -13.91 9.93
CA ARG A 120 -11.64 -12.54 10.44
C ARG A 120 -10.66 -12.28 11.59
N GLN A 121 -10.57 -13.20 12.55
CA GLN A 121 -9.69 -13.06 13.70
C GLN A 121 -8.21 -13.04 13.30
N ASP A 122 -7.82 -13.91 12.36
CA ASP A 122 -6.46 -13.94 11.84
C ASP A 122 -6.13 -12.65 11.07
N ALA A 123 -7.05 -12.16 10.24
CA ALA A 123 -6.91 -10.89 9.54
C ALA A 123 -6.76 -9.71 10.52
N GLU A 124 -7.61 -9.62 11.54
CA GLU A 124 -7.52 -8.59 12.58
C GLU A 124 -6.18 -8.68 13.33
N SER A 125 -5.75 -9.88 13.71
CA SER A 125 -4.47 -10.13 14.39
C SER A 125 -3.28 -9.68 13.54
N LYS A 126 -3.23 -10.06 12.25
CA LYS A 126 -2.15 -9.62 11.34
C LYS A 126 -2.16 -8.12 11.14
N LEU A 127 -3.32 -7.52 10.92
CA LEU A 127 -3.44 -6.07 10.79
C LEU A 127 -3.00 -5.36 12.07
N ASP A 128 -3.34 -5.86 13.26
CA ASP A 128 -2.91 -5.24 14.50
C ASP A 128 -1.38 -5.33 14.69
N SER A 129 -0.74 -6.44 14.30
CA SER A 129 0.73 -6.53 14.28
C SER A 129 1.37 -5.58 13.27
N ILE A 130 0.87 -5.52 12.03
CA ILE A 130 1.40 -4.62 10.99
C ILE A 130 1.23 -3.15 11.41
N PHE A 131 0.04 -2.78 11.86
CA PHE A 131 -0.28 -1.42 12.27
C PHE A 131 0.17 -1.10 13.71
N ALA A 132 0.94 -1.97 14.36
CA ALA A 132 1.75 -1.62 15.53
C ALA A 132 3.11 -1.02 15.14
N ILE A 133 3.56 -1.23 13.89
CA ILE A 133 4.82 -0.71 13.35
C ILE A 133 4.64 0.76 12.95
N GLU A 134 5.64 1.59 13.24
CA GLU A 134 5.68 2.98 12.74
C GLU A 134 6.25 3.04 11.31
N PRO A 135 5.65 3.83 10.40
CA PRO A 135 4.66 4.86 10.65
C PRO A 135 3.20 4.40 10.48
N TYR A 136 2.93 3.12 10.16
CA TYR A 136 1.56 2.62 9.99
C TYR A 136 0.69 2.90 11.20
N LYS A 137 1.23 2.71 12.41
CA LYS A 137 0.55 2.98 13.67
C LYS A 137 0.04 4.41 13.78
N SER A 138 0.92 5.40 13.60
CA SER A 138 0.54 6.82 13.71
C SER A 138 -0.50 7.21 12.64
N TYR A 139 -0.40 6.62 11.45
CA TYR A 139 -1.20 7.00 10.29
C TYR A 139 -2.33 6.01 9.93
N LYS A 140 -2.64 5.02 10.78
CA LYS A 140 -3.71 4.00 10.58
C LYS A 140 -5.05 4.63 10.20
N GLY A 141 -5.32 5.85 10.70
CA GLY A 141 -6.52 6.63 10.40
C GLY A 141 -6.69 7.02 8.93
N LEU A 142 -5.65 6.93 8.10
CA LEU A 142 -5.71 7.20 6.65
C LEU A 142 -6.16 5.99 5.83
N PHE A 143 -6.37 4.84 6.47
CA PHE A 143 -6.76 3.61 5.80
C PHE A 143 -8.23 3.25 6.03
N ASN A 144 -8.84 2.66 5.01
CA ASN A 144 -9.98 1.77 5.15
C ASN A 144 -9.48 0.32 5.01
N PHE A 145 -10.08 -0.60 5.77
CA PHE A 145 -9.80 -2.03 5.69
C PHE A 145 -11.07 -2.76 5.29
N TRP A 146 -11.00 -3.47 4.17
CA TRP A 146 -12.10 -4.26 3.63
C TRP A 146 -11.75 -5.73 3.71
N LEU A 147 -12.49 -6.47 4.55
CA LEU A 147 -12.44 -7.93 4.58
C LEU A 147 -13.30 -8.46 3.43
N VAL A 148 -12.76 -9.35 2.62
CA VAL A 148 -13.49 -10.08 1.57
C VAL A 148 -13.46 -11.56 1.92
N ASN A 149 -14.62 -12.15 2.14
CA ASN A 149 -14.75 -13.57 2.43
C ASN A 149 -14.53 -14.38 1.15
N THR A 150 -13.52 -15.24 1.17
CA THR A 150 -13.10 -16.10 0.05
C THR A 150 -13.20 -17.55 0.52
N VAL A 151 -14.36 -18.15 0.27
CA VAL A 151 -14.74 -19.44 0.87
C VAL A 151 -14.05 -20.58 0.13
N SER A 152 -13.13 -21.27 0.81
CA SER A 152 -12.43 -22.43 0.28
C SER A 152 -13.22 -23.72 0.48
N ASN A 153 -13.09 -24.67 -0.47
CA ASN A 153 -13.72 -25.99 -0.34
C ASN A 153 -13.03 -26.87 0.71
N GLU A 154 -11.72 -26.71 0.86
CA GLU A 154 -10.91 -27.45 1.83
C GLU A 154 -10.22 -26.49 2.81
N SER A 155 -10.08 -26.92 4.07
CA SER A 155 -9.29 -26.20 5.07
C SER A 155 -7.80 -26.47 4.88
N GLY A 156 -7.00 -25.42 5.06
CA GLY A 156 -5.56 -25.38 4.84
C GLY A 156 -5.21 -25.10 3.37
N VAL A 157 -3.93 -24.85 3.09
CA VAL A 157 -3.42 -24.57 1.74
C VAL A 157 -2.52 -25.69 1.21
N SER A 158 -2.28 -25.71 -0.10
CA SER A 158 -1.41 -26.72 -0.70
C SER A 158 0.04 -26.55 -0.24
N GLY A 159 0.76 -27.66 -0.06
CA GLY A 159 2.14 -27.65 0.45
C GLY A 159 2.29 -27.48 1.97
N ASP A 160 1.20 -27.54 2.75
CA ASP A 160 1.23 -27.56 4.23
C ASP A 160 0.44 -28.77 4.78
N PRO A 161 1.03 -29.66 5.60
CA PRO A 161 2.40 -29.65 6.14
C PRO A 161 3.52 -30.03 5.15
N THR A 162 3.23 -30.87 4.14
CA THR A 162 4.24 -31.42 3.22
C THR A 162 3.95 -31.02 1.78
N GLN A 163 5.00 -31.00 0.94
CA GLN A 163 4.94 -30.53 -0.45
C GLN A 163 3.91 -31.29 -1.32
N ASP A 164 3.63 -32.55 -1.00
CA ASP A 164 2.69 -33.40 -1.73
C ASP A 164 1.21 -33.13 -1.39
N VAL A 165 0.92 -32.30 -0.39
CA VAL A 165 -0.45 -31.92 -0.03
C VAL A 165 -1.02 -30.95 -1.07
N VAL A 166 -2.16 -31.32 -1.64
CA VAL A 166 -2.92 -30.49 -2.58
C VAL A 166 -4.32 -30.23 -2.03
N LYS A 167 -4.72 -28.97 -1.98
CA LYS A 167 -5.99 -28.47 -1.43
C LYS A 167 -6.75 -27.67 -2.48
N ASP A 168 -8.07 -27.88 -2.56
CA ASP A 168 -8.97 -27.05 -3.37
C ASP A 168 -9.38 -25.80 -2.56
N THR A 169 -8.71 -24.68 -2.82
CA THR A 169 -8.90 -23.41 -2.11
C THR A 169 -9.33 -22.28 -3.06
N ALA A 170 -9.97 -21.27 -2.49
CA ALA A 170 -10.62 -20.17 -3.21
C ALA A 170 -9.63 -19.39 -4.10
N LEU A 171 -8.43 -19.11 -3.59
CA LEU A 171 -7.39 -18.32 -4.26
C LEU A 171 -6.23 -19.18 -4.77
N SER A 172 -6.29 -20.49 -4.54
CA SER A 172 -5.26 -21.45 -4.93
C SER A 172 -3.88 -21.13 -4.35
N SER A 173 -3.83 -20.70 -3.08
CA SER A 173 -2.60 -20.55 -2.31
C SER A 173 -1.81 -21.86 -2.23
N TYR A 174 -0.50 -21.78 -2.43
CA TYR A 174 0.40 -22.95 -2.32
C TYR A 174 1.84 -22.58 -1.94
N PHE A 175 2.42 -23.38 -1.05
CA PHE A 175 3.86 -23.37 -0.76
C PHE A 175 4.68 -24.12 -1.82
N PHE A 176 6.01 -24.07 -1.71
CA PHE A 176 6.94 -24.72 -2.65
C PHE A 176 6.78 -24.22 -4.09
N CYS A 177 6.33 -22.98 -4.24
CA CYS A 177 6.33 -22.31 -5.52
C CYS A 177 7.80 -22.20 -6.01
N ASP A 178 8.07 -22.64 -7.22
CA ASP A 178 9.42 -22.78 -7.79
C ASP A 178 10.39 -23.60 -6.88
N ASP A 179 9.89 -24.65 -6.22
CA ASP A 179 10.61 -25.50 -5.27
C ASP A 179 11.17 -24.77 -4.03
N VAL A 180 10.72 -23.54 -3.79
CA VAL A 180 11.08 -22.75 -2.61
C VAL A 180 10.05 -22.97 -1.50
N GLU A 181 10.42 -23.70 -0.46
CA GLU A 181 9.50 -24.13 0.61
C GLU A 181 8.66 -22.99 1.23
N ARG A 182 9.25 -21.81 1.43
CA ARG A 182 8.61 -20.68 2.12
C ARG A 182 7.91 -19.69 1.19
N LEU A 183 8.02 -19.89 -0.13
CA LEU A 183 7.36 -19.06 -1.12
C LEU A 183 5.90 -19.51 -1.25
N LEU A 184 4.99 -18.66 -0.78
CA LEU A 184 3.55 -18.88 -0.76
C LEU A 184 2.89 -18.11 -1.90
N CYS A 185 2.68 -18.79 -3.02
CA CYS A 185 2.11 -18.20 -4.23
C CYS A 185 0.57 -18.32 -4.27
N ILE A 186 -0.07 -17.46 -5.06
CA ILE A 186 -1.54 -17.40 -5.27
C ILE A 186 -1.91 -17.35 -6.76
N ASP A 187 -3.19 -17.50 -7.10
CA ASP A 187 -3.71 -17.16 -8.43
C ASP A 187 -4.17 -15.69 -8.47
N GLU A 188 -3.36 -14.81 -9.06
CA GLU A 188 -3.63 -13.36 -9.16
C GLU A 188 -4.98 -13.03 -9.81
N LYS A 189 -5.45 -13.85 -10.77
CA LYS A 189 -6.73 -13.59 -11.45
C LYS A 189 -7.91 -13.82 -10.51
N LYS A 190 -7.79 -14.79 -9.62
CA LYS A 190 -8.79 -15.02 -8.57
C LYS A 190 -8.72 -13.92 -7.52
N VAL A 191 -7.52 -13.49 -7.12
CA VAL A 191 -7.35 -12.34 -6.23
C VAL A 191 -8.02 -11.08 -6.82
N ASP A 192 -7.77 -10.79 -8.10
CA ASP A 192 -8.40 -9.69 -8.82
C ASP A 192 -9.93 -9.77 -8.82
N SER A 193 -10.51 -10.94 -9.07
CA SER A 193 -11.97 -11.10 -9.13
C SER A 193 -12.65 -10.86 -7.78
N TYR A 194 -12.02 -11.25 -6.67
CA TYR A 194 -12.51 -10.94 -5.34
C TYR A 194 -12.26 -9.48 -4.93
N ALA A 195 -11.09 -8.93 -5.24
CA ALA A 195 -10.76 -7.55 -4.91
C ALA A 195 -11.70 -6.52 -5.57
N GLN A 196 -12.21 -6.81 -6.77
CA GLN A 196 -13.20 -5.97 -7.47
C GLN A 196 -14.54 -5.82 -6.73
N GLN A 197 -14.82 -6.68 -5.75
CA GLN A 197 -16.05 -6.60 -4.96
C GLN A 197 -15.96 -5.54 -3.86
N ALA A 198 -14.75 -5.16 -3.44
CA ALA A 198 -14.54 -4.10 -2.47
C ALA A 198 -14.87 -2.71 -3.06
N PRO A 199 -15.20 -1.71 -2.24
CA PRO A 199 -15.45 -0.35 -2.72
C PRO A 199 -14.27 0.26 -3.49
N ASP A 200 -13.06 -0.10 -3.08
CA ASP A 200 -11.80 0.19 -3.78
C ASP A 200 -10.72 -0.78 -3.27
N SER A 201 -9.60 -0.88 -3.99
CA SER A 201 -8.51 -1.80 -3.70
C SER A 201 -7.18 -1.21 -4.14
N ASP A 202 -6.47 -0.58 -3.21
CA ASP A 202 -5.14 -0.02 -3.49
C ASP A 202 -4.05 -1.08 -3.36
N ILE A 203 -4.20 -1.93 -2.36
CA ILE A 203 -3.27 -3.00 -1.99
C ILE A 203 -4.11 -4.18 -1.50
N VAL A 204 -3.65 -5.41 -1.76
CA VAL A 204 -4.31 -6.63 -1.29
C VAL A 204 -3.41 -7.42 -0.36
N PHE A 205 -3.97 -7.90 0.75
CA PHE A 205 -3.38 -8.94 1.58
C PHE A 205 -4.16 -10.25 1.45
N VAL A 206 -3.42 -11.34 1.23
CA VAL A 206 -3.94 -12.70 1.27
C VAL A 206 -3.42 -13.39 2.53
N VAL A 207 -4.31 -13.65 3.48
CA VAL A 207 -4.00 -14.41 4.70
C VAL A 207 -4.35 -15.87 4.43
N SER A 208 -3.34 -16.74 4.33
CA SER A 208 -3.54 -18.16 4.07
C SER A 208 -3.59 -18.96 5.37
N ASN A 209 -4.64 -19.77 5.54
CA ASN A 209 -4.80 -20.70 6.66
C ASN A 209 -3.68 -21.75 6.63
N ALA A 210 -2.59 -21.49 7.35
CA ALA A 210 -1.40 -22.31 7.31
C ALA A 210 -0.51 -22.09 8.53
N THR A 211 0.08 -23.18 9.01
CA THR A 211 1.02 -23.19 10.15
C THR A 211 2.46 -22.97 9.73
N LYS A 212 2.77 -23.29 8.47
CA LYS A 212 4.09 -23.06 7.90
C LYS A 212 4.31 -21.56 7.70
N TYR A 213 5.39 -21.02 8.29
CA TYR A 213 5.88 -19.69 7.94
C TYR A 213 6.09 -19.55 6.44
N GLY A 214 5.70 -18.41 5.90
CA GLY A 214 6.00 -17.99 4.54
C GLY A 214 4.96 -17.02 4.02
N GLY A 215 5.23 -16.53 2.82
CA GLY A 215 4.56 -15.39 2.21
C GLY A 215 5.31 -14.95 0.97
N ALA A 216 4.75 -13.99 0.25
CA ALA A 216 5.33 -13.44 -0.96
C ALA A 216 4.85 -12.00 -1.21
N GLY A 217 5.73 -11.23 -1.84
CA GLY A 217 5.48 -9.91 -2.38
C GLY A 217 5.28 -9.94 -3.89
N TYR A 218 4.20 -9.34 -4.36
CA TYR A 218 3.89 -9.19 -5.78
C TYR A 218 3.84 -7.70 -6.12
N GLY A 219 4.87 -7.19 -6.78
CA GLY A 219 4.95 -5.82 -7.27
C GLY A 219 4.77 -5.70 -8.79
N GLY A 220 4.57 -4.47 -9.28
CA GLY A 220 4.55 -4.19 -10.72
C GLY A 220 3.37 -4.82 -11.48
N LEU A 221 2.28 -5.10 -10.78
CA LEU A 221 1.12 -5.81 -11.30
C LEU A 221 0.31 -4.98 -12.31
N GLN A 222 -0.28 -5.67 -13.28
CA GLN A 222 -1.34 -5.14 -14.14
C GLN A 222 -2.70 -5.64 -13.63
N SER A 223 -3.07 -5.22 -12.43
CA SER A 223 -4.34 -5.64 -11.80
C SER A 223 -5.54 -5.09 -12.55
N THR A 224 -6.54 -5.94 -12.76
CA THR A 224 -7.87 -5.54 -13.25
C THR A 224 -8.73 -4.92 -12.15
N ALA A 225 -8.39 -5.13 -10.88
CA ALA A 225 -9.02 -4.52 -9.71
C ALA A 225 -8.41 -3.16 -9.32
N GLY A 226 -7.26 -2.80 -9.91
CA GLY A 226 -6.61 -1.50 -9.72
C GLY A 226 -5.58 -1.42 -8.59
N HIS A 227 -5.34 -2.50 -7.85
CA HIS A 227 -4.31 -2.54 -6.82
C HIS A 227 -2.90 -2.58 -7.43
N THR A 228 -1.93 -2.05 -6.70
CA THR A 228 -0.54 -1.95 -7.15
C THR A 228 0.37 -3.04 -6.60
N GLY A 229 -0.10 -3.80 -5.60
CA GLY A 229 0.63 -4.91 -5.01
C GLY A 229 -0.26 -5.89 -4.25
N ILE A 230 0.25 -7.11 -4.11
CA ILE A 230 -0.33 -8.18 -3.30
C ILE A 230 0.75 -8.67 -2.32
N ALA A 231 0.39 -8.84 -1.05
CA ALA A 231 1.23 -9.56 -0.09
C ALA A 231 0.50 -10.81 0.40
N THR A 232 1.18 -11.95 0.38
CA THR A 232 0.67 -13.20 0.98
C THR A 232 1.36 -13.45 2.31
N MET A 233 0.63 -14.01 3.27
CA MET A 233 1.18 -14.39 4.57
C MET A 233 0.41 -15.57 5.16
N SER A 234 1.12 -16.46 5.84
CA SER A 234 0.52 -17.51 6.68
C SER A 234 -0.20 -16.92 7.89
N SER A 235 -1.35 -17.47 8.25
CA SER A 235 -2.13 -17.07 9.43
C SER A 235 -1.43 -17.45 10.74
N ASP A 236 -0.97 -18.69 10.85
CA ASP A 236 -0.58 -19.29 12.13
C ASP A 236 0.95 -19.22 12.32
N ASN A 237 1.50 -18.02 12.11
CA ASN A 237 2.89 -17.72 12.37
C ASN A 237 3.09 -16.30 12.92
N ASP A 238 3.80 -16.17 14.04
CA ASP A 238 3.94 -14.90 14.78
C ASP A 238 4.75 -13.82 14.04
N ARG A 239 5.39 -14.13 12.90
CA ARG A 239 6.23 -13.17 12.16
C ARG A 239 5.88 -13.03 10.68
N SER A 240 4.97 -13.83 10.13
CA SER A 240 4.55 -13.73 8.73
C SER A 240 3.99 -12.35 8.36
N TYR A 241 3.43 -11.63 9.33
CA TYR A 241 2.93 -10.27 9.17
C TYR A 241 4.03 -9.27 8.73
N LEU A 242 5.30 -9.55 9.04
CA LEU A 242 6.42 -8.70 8.63
C LEU A 242 6.64 -8.69 7.12
N ILE A 243 6.23 -9.76 6.42
CA ILE A 243 6.21 -9.78 4.94
C ILE A 243 5.20 -8.72 4.46
N GLY A 244 3.97 -8.75 4.96
CA GLY A 244 2.97 -7.73 4.62
C GLY A 244 3.40 -6.30 4.97
N ALA A 245 4.07 -6.11 6.11
CA ALA A 245 4.63 -4.81 6.48
C ALA A 245 5.73 -4.36 5.51
N HIS A 246 6.64 -5.25 5.09
CA HIS A 246 7.66 -4.99 4.09
C HIS A 246 7.04 -4.57 2.74
N GLU A 247 6.07 -5.33 2.23
CA GLU A 247 5.42 -5.06 0.95
C GLU A 247 4.65 -3.73 0.89
N LEU A 248 4.06 -3.31 2.02
CA LEU A 248 3.48 -1.98 2.14
C LEU A 248 4.54 -0.89 2.00
N GLY A 249 5.78 -1.15 2.39
CA GLY A 249 6.92 -0.25 2.21
C GLY A 249 7.15 0.08 0.74
N HIS A 250 7.15 -0.93 -0.14
CA HIS A 250 7.20 -0.73 -1.59
C HIS A 250 5.97 0.01 -2.11
N SER A 251 4.78 -0.51 -1.79
CA SER A 251 3.52 -0.04 -2.39
C SER A 251 3.21 1.41 -2.03
N ILE A 252 3.53 1.83 -0.80
CA ILE A 252 3.21 3.16 -0.30
C ILE A 252 4.42 4.09 -0.38
N GLY A 253 5.54 3.67 0.20
CA GLY A 253 6.74 4.49 0.33
C GLY A 253 7.60 4.54 -0.94
N LEU A 254 7.31 3.71 -1.95
CA LEU A 254 8.15 3.52 -3.14
C LEU A 254 9.59 3.17 -2.74
N LEU A 255 9.73 2.40 -1.65
CA LEU A 255 11.02 1.98 -1.12
C LEU A 255 11.62 0.92 -2.03
N ALA A 256 12.94 0.92 -2.17
CA ALA A 256 13.69 -0.21 -2.71
C ALA A 256 14.03 -1.18 -1.57
N ASP A 257 14.37 -2.41 -1.95
CA ASP A 257 15.04 -3.32 -1.05
C ASP A 257 16.42 -2.84 -0.64
N GLU A 258 16.75 -3.11 0.61
CA GLU A 258 18.02 -2.73 1.25
C GLU A 258 18.96 -3.94 1.43
N TYR A 259 18.52 -5.15 1.10
CA TYR A 259 19.38 -6.34 1.09
C TYR A 259 20.17 -6.47 -0.23
N GLN A 260 21.14 -7.40 -0.21
CA GLN A 260 22.09 -7.61 -1.30
C GLN A 260 22.30 -9.11 -1.55
N TYR A 261 22.68 -9.46 -2.78
CA TYR A 261 22.97 -10.84 -3.15
C TYR A 261 24.44 -11.04 -3.42
N ALA A 262 25.01 -12.09 -2.83
CA ALA A 262 26.40 -12.45 -3.06
C ALA A 262 26.64 -12.71 -4.55
N GLY A 263 27.68 -12.08 -5.12
CA GLY A 263 28.06 -12.23 -6.51
C GLY A 263 27.37 -11.29 -7.49
N TYR A 264 26.44 -10.43 -7.04
CA TYR A 264 25.87 -9.37 -7.89
C TYR A 264 26.89 -8.25 -8.16
N GLY A 265 27.92 -8.11 -7.32
CA GLY A 265 29.00 -7.17 -7.53
C GLY A 265 28.55 -5.71 -7.40
N ARG A 266 29.08 -4.85 -8.28
CA ARG A 266 28.87 -3.40 -8.21
C ARG A 266 27.62 -2.99 -9.00
N TYR A 267 26.79 -2.14 -8.39
CA TYR A 267 25.65 -1.50 -9.05
C TYR A 267 26.10 -0.73 -10.30
N PRO A 268 25.56 -1.06 -11.50
CA PRO A 268 26.01 -0.48 -12.76
C PRO A 268 25.17 0.75 -13.21
N GLY A 269 24.08 1.06 -12.49
CA GLY A 269 23.08 2.02 -12.93
C GLY A 269 23.38 3.46 -12.53
N ALA A 270 22.48 4.35 -12.97
CA ALA A 270 22.43 5.74 -12.50
C ALA A 270 21.80 5.82 -11.10
N GLU A 271 21.80 7.02 -10.50
CA GLU A 271 21.16 7.27 -9.21
C GLU A 271 19.73 6.71 -9.18
N PRO A 272 19.42 5.77 -8.26
CA PRO A 272 18.09 5.18 -8.13
C PRO A 272 17.00 6.24 -7.92
N VAL A 273 15.76 5.93 -8.25
CA VAL A 273 14.63 6.86 -8.00
C VAL A 273 14.10 6.71 -6.58
N GLU A 274 14.23 5.51 -6.01
CA GLU A 274 13.74 5.10 -4.71
C GLU A 274 14.45 5.90 -3.61
N PRO A 275 13.72 6.36 -2.58
CA PRO A 275 14.25 7.34 -1.64
C PRO A 275 15.29 6.76 -0.68
N ASN A 276 15.30 5.44 -0.46
CA ASN A 276 16.16 4.75 0.50
C ASN A 276 17.38 4.04 -0.12
N THR A 277 17.69 4.29 -1.40
CA THR A 277 18.95 3.86 -2.03
C THR A 277 19.61 4.99 -2.83
N SER A 278 20.94 4.97 -2.91
CA SER A 278 21.73 6.00 -3.61
C SER A 278 23.10 5.48 -4.03
N ILE A 279 23.69 6.01 -5.11
CA ILE A 279 25.11 5.80 -5.45
C ILE A 279 26.04 6.80 -4.75
N LEU A 280 25.48 7.76 -4.01
CA LEU A 280 26.22 8.80 -3.31
C LEU A 280 26.70 8.31 -1.93
N THR A 281 27.96 8.58 -1.63
CA THR A 281 28.46 8.48 -0.25
C THR A 281 27.82 9.55 0.64
N ALA A 282 27.95 9.44 1.96
CA ALA A 282 27.41 10.43 2.90
C ALA A 282 27.92 11.86 2.60
N ASP A 283 29.20 12.03 2.30
CA ASP A 283 29.79 13.32 1.94
C ASP A 283 29.24 13.84 0.60
N GLY A 284 29.13 12.97 -0.40
CA GLY A 284 28.55 13.33 -1.70
C GLY A 284 27.09 13.76 -1.59
N MET A 285 26.31 13.02 -0.79
CA MET A 285 24.91 13.30 -0.51
C MET A 285 24.73 14.62 0.24
N SER A 286 25.56 14.88 1.25
CA SER A 286 25.59 16.14 2.00
C SER A 286 25.96 17.33 1.11
N GLY A 287 27.03 17.20 0.32
CA GLY A 287 27.49 18.25 -0.59
C GLY A 287 26.48 18.59 -1.69
N ALA A 288 25.82 17.57 -2.24
CA ALA A 288 24.78 17.74 -3.26
C ALA A 288 23.40 18.12 -2.70
N LYS A 289 23.19 18.00 -1.38
CA LYS A 289 21.88 18.12 -0.72
C LYS A 289 20.82 17.22 -1.37
N ALA A 290 21.21 15.97 -1.65
CA ALA A 290 20.38 14.97 -2.32
C ALA A 290 19.88 13.90 -1.34
N LYS A 291 18.87 13.13 -1.75
CA LYS A 291 18.37 11.96 -1.00
C LYS A 291 18.10 12.29 0.48
N TRP A 292 18.63 11.50 1.40
CA TRP A 292 18.41 11.64 2.84
C TRP A 292 19.45 12.50 3.56
N TYR A 293 20.09 13.45 2.88
CA TYR A 293 21.13 14.30 3.51
C TYR A 293 20.68 14.98 4.81
N ARG A 294 19.37 15.26 4.96
CA ARG A 294 18.78 15.89 6.16
C ARG A 294 18.69 14.96 7.37
N TRP A 295 18.89 13.66 7.16
CA TRP A 295 18.87 12.64 8.20
C TRP A 295 20.27 12.17 8.59
N LEU A 296 21.31 12.47 7.82
CA LEU A 296 22.67 12.02 8.11
C LEU A 296 23.10 12.41 9.54
N GLY A 297 23.56 11.42 10.30
CA GLY A 297 24.00 11.53 11.70
C GLY A 297 22.88 11.41 12.74
N GLU A 298 21.62 11.33 12.34
CA GLU A 298 20.50 11.12 13.27
C GLU A 298 20.50 9.70 13.84
N SER A 299 20.11 9.55 15.11
CA SER A 299 19.89 8.24 15.71
C SER A 299 18.66 7.58 15.09
N ASP A 300 18.79 6.33 14.66
CA ASP A 300 17.73 5.62 13.95
C ASP A 300 16.96 4.64 14.86
N PRO A 301 15.63 4.54 14.74
CA PRO A 301 14.84 3.59 15.53
C PRO A 301 15.10 2.12 15.19
N ALA A 302 15.62 1.80 13.99
CA ALA A 302 16.10 0.47 13.65
C ALA A 302 17.51 0.18 14.22
N GLY A 303 18.11 1.15 14.92
CA GLY A 303 19.41 1.05 15.58
C GLY A 303 20.53 1.76 14.82
N GLY A 304 21.52 2.26 15.57
CA GLY A 304 22.65 2.99 15.02
C GLY A 304 22.28 4.41 14.57
N THR A 305 22.97 4.90 13.55
CA THR A 305 22.80 6.26 13.01
C THR A 305 22.55 6.22 11.52
N VAL A 306 21.79 7.17 11.00
CA VAL A 306 21.63 7.32 9.55
C VAL A 306 22.95 7.76 8.92
N GLY A 307 23.38 7.04 7.89
CA GLY A 307 24.62 7.24 7.16
C GLY A 307 24.45 6.85 5.69
N ALA A 308 25.52 6.36 5.07
CA ALA A 308 25.48 5.74 3.75
C ALA A 308 26.24 4.40 3.85
N TYR A 309 25.49 3.33 4.09
CA TYR A 309 26.03 1.98 4.30
C TYR A 309 26.09 1.26 2.96
N GLU A 310 27.29 0.85 2.53
CA GLU A 310 27.44 0.20 1.22
C GLU A 310 26.70 -1.15 1.20
N GLY A 311 26.05 -1.40 0.06
CA GLY A 311 25.20 -2.57 -0.18
C GLY A 311 23.71 -2.27 -0.04
N GLY A 312 22.92 -2.77 -0.97
CA GLY A 312 21.48 -2.56 -1.05
C GLY A 312 20.99 -2.67 -2.49
N GLY A 313 19.68 -2.66 -2.72
CA GLY A 313 19.11 -2.82 -4.06
C GLY A 313 19.69 -4.02 -4.81
N TYR A 314 19.94 -5.12 -4.10
CA TYR A 314 20.53 -6.39 -4.58
C TYR A 314 22.05 -6.39 -4.81
N TYR A 315 22.72 -5.24 -4.85
CA TYR A 315 24.16 -5.17 -5.16
C TYR A 315 25.02 -5.02 -3.90
N GLU A 316 26.22 -5.57 -3.94
CA GLU A 316 27.17 -5.57 -2.82
C GLU A 316 27.95 -4.24 -2.74
N TYR A 317 28.17 -3.57 -3.88
CA TYR A 317 29.04 -2.40 -3.96
C TYR A 317 28.44 -1.26 -4.80
N GLY A 318 28.88 -0.03 -4.54
CA GLY A 318 28.54 1.15 -5.36
C GLY A 318 27.10 1.66 -5.24
N ILE A 319 26.33 1.10 -4.30
CA ILE A 319 25.01 1.57 -3.90
C ILE A 319 24.96 1.53 -2.37
N TYR A 320 24.24 2.47 -1.79
CA TYR A 320 24.19 2.71 -0.36
C TYR A 320 22.75 2.72 0.13
N ARG A 321 22.54 2.19 1.33
CA ARG A 321 21.30 2.28 2.12
C ARG A 321 21.50 3.21 3.33
N PRO A 322 20.43 3.76 3.92
CA PRO A 322 20.57 4.78 4.96
C PRO A 322 21.03 4.25 6.32
N THR A 323 20.76 2.98 6.65
CA THR A 323 21.09 2.39 7.96
C THR A 323 21.69 1.01 7.82
N GLN A 324 22.31 0.51 8.89
CA GLN A 324 22.81 -0.85 8.90
C GLN A 324 21.68 -1.85 8.63
N ASN A 325 20.50 -1.63 9.21
CA ASN A 325 19.35 -2.50 9.07
C ASN A 325 18.02 -1.72 9.03
N SER A 326 17.00 -2.33 8.45
CA SER A 326 15.59 -1.92 8.47
C SER A 326 14.73 -3.09 8.01
N ILE A 327 13.41 -2.99 8.14
CA ILE A 327 12.50 -4.02 7.60
C ILE A 327 12.63 -4.18 6.07
N MET A 328 13.10 -3.16 5.34
CA MET A 328 13.39 -3.26 3.89
C MET A 328 14.67 -4.05 3.60
N ARG A 329 15.43 -4.44 4.64
CA ARG A 329 16.64 -5.27 4.52
C ARG A 329 16.39 -6.68 5.04
N SER A 330 15.93 -6.81 6.28
CA SER A 330 15.68 -8.10 6.89
C SER A 330 14.57 -8.05 7.93
N LEU A 331 13.94 -9.21 8.14
CA LEU A 331 12.82 -9.34 9.09
C LEU A 331 13.28 -9.60 10.52
N ASP A 332 14.58 -9.56 10.83
CA ASP A 332 15.09 -9.58 12.22
C ASP A 332 14.74 -8.30 13.01
N THR A 333 14.25 -7.27 12.33
CA THR A 333 13.72 -6.04 12.91
C THR A 333 12.30 -5.76 12.43
N GLU A 334 11.52 -5.08 13.27
CA GLU A 334 10.16 -4.62 12.94
C GLU A 334 10.14 -3.12 12.60
N GLN A 335 11.32 -2.51 12.43
CA GLN A 335 11.46 -1.06 12.29
C GLN A 335 11.86 -0.68 10.87
N PHE A 336 11.12 0.26 10.29
CA PHE A 336 11.63 1.08 9.19
C PHE A 336 12.64 2.09 9.73
N ASN A 337 13.69 2.35 8.94
CA ASN A 337 14.60 3.46 9.19
C ASN A 337 13.91 4.83 8.97
N LEU A 338 14.51 5.91 9.44
CA LEU A 338 13.93 7.27 9.37
C LEU A 338 13.63 7.72 7.95
N VAL A 339 14.46 7.33 6.98
CA VAL A 339 14.28 7.67 5.56
C VAL A 339 13.07 6.95 4.99
N GLY A 340 12.93 5.66 5.27
CA GLY A 340 11.75 4.87 4.91
C GLY A 340 10.48 5.39 5.57
N ARG A 341 10.54 5.79 6.85
CA ARG A 341 9.39 6.41 7.54
C ARG A 341 8.92 7.69 6.86
N GLU A 342 9.82 8.61 6.57
CA GLU A 342 9.48 9.85 5.88
C GLU A 342 8.83 9.57 4.51
N ALA A 343 9.42 8.67 3.72
CA ALA A 343 8.92 8.30 2.41
C ALA A 343 7.52 7.67 2.48
N MET A 344 7.26 6.78 3.45
CA MET A 344 5.92 6.22 3.66
C MET A 344 4.92 7.27 4.12
N ILE A 345 5.29 8.19 5.01
CA ILE A 345 4.40 9.29 5.40
C ILE A 345 4.01 10.12 4.18
N ALA A 346 4.99 10.48 3.33
CA ALA A 346 4.72 11.16 2.07
C ALA A 346 3.81 10.33 1.15
N GLY A 347 3.99 9.00 1.11
CA GLY A 347 3.12 8.06 0.40
C GLY A 347 1.68 8.05 0.93
N PHE A 348 1.46 8.06 2.25
CA PHE A 348 0.11 8.15 2.80
C PHE A 348 -0.61 9.41 2.34
N TYR A 349 0.07 10.56 2.33
CA TYR A 349 -0.51 11.82 1.87
C TYR A 349 -0.61 11.97 0.35
N ARG A 350 0.12 11.16 -0.41
CA ARG A 350 -0.05 11.08 -1.87
C ARG A 350 -1.39 10.46 -2.23
N ASP A 351 -1.83 9.47 -1.45
CA ASP A 351 -2.95 8.60 -1.80
C ASP A 351 -4.18 8.76 -0.87
N ALA A 352 -4.07 9.47 0.25
CA ALA A 352 -5.15 9.73 1.19
C ALA A 352 -5.26 11.21 1.63
N ASP A 353 -6.49 11.63 1.90
CA ASP A 353 -6.83 12.95 2.38
C ASP A 353 -6.95 12.97 3.91
N VAL A 354 -6.10 13.73 4.60
CA VAL A 354 -6.26 13.88 6.05
C VAL A 354 -7.46 14.77 6.40
N LEU A 355 -7.81 15.74 5.55
CA LEU A 355 -8.97 16.64 5.73
C LEU A 355 -10.11 16.28 4.79
N THR A 356 -11.34 16.14 5.33
CA THR A 356 -12.54 15.86 4.52
C THR A 356 -13.62 16.90 4.79
N ALA A 357 -14.21 17.43 3.71
CA ALA A 357 -15.34 18.35 3.81
C ALA A 357 -16.63 17.59 4.20
N ARG A 358 -17.31 18.03 5.27
CA ARG A 358 -18.66 17.55 5.64
C ARG A 358 -19.75 18.45 5.11
N THR A 359 -19.46 19.75 4.98
CA THR A 359 -20.34 20.67 4.28
C THR A 359 -20.09 20.55 2.76
N PRO A 360 -21.13 20.39 1.91
CA PRO A 360 -20.95 20.28 0.46
C PRO A 360 -20.21 21.48 -0.15
N THR A 361 -19.18 21.21 -0.96
CA THR A 361 -18.35 22.22 -1.64
C THR A 361 -18.96 22.70 -2.97
N THR A 362 -19.95 21.99 -3.50
CA THR A 362 -20.52 22.19 -4.84
C THR A 362 -21.58 23.28 -4.94
N ARG A 363 -22.02 23.84 -3.80
CA ARG A 363 -23.03 24.91 -3.76
C ARG A 363 -22.51 26.14 -3.04
N SER A 364 -23.05 27.31 -3.40
CA SER A 364 -22.78 28.52 -2.63
C SER A 364 -23.45 28.46 -1.25
N LEU A 365 -22.74 28.97 -0.24
CA LEU A 365 -23.20 29.08 1.15
C LEU A 365 -23.50 30.54 1.53
N ARG A 366 -24.32 30.75 2.55
CA ARG A 366 -24.52 32.07 3.18
C ARG A 366 -23.49 32.30 4.29
N PRO A 367 -23.22 33.55 4.69
CA PRO A 367 -22.24 33.87 5.74
C PRO A 367 -22.45 33.13 7.06
N GLN A 368 -23.70 32.87 7.42
CA GLN A 368 -24.11 32.22 8.65
C GLN A 368 -24.24 30.70 8.55
N ASP A 369 -24.09 30.13 7.35
CA ASP A 369 -24.12 28.67 7.21
C ASP A 369 -22.83 28.09 7.83
N HIS A 370 -22.97 27.01 8.60
CA HIS A 370 -21.83 26.31 9.19
C HIS A 370 -21.07 25.49 8.14
N ILE A 371 -19.77 25.76 8.04
CA ILE A 371 -18.80 25.00 7.26
C ILE A 371 -18.11 24.03 8.21
N ARG A 372 -18.20 22.74 7.92
CA ARG A 372 -17.66 21.67 8.75
C ARG A 372 -16.64 20.83 7.99
N VAL A 373 -15.55 20.50 8.68
CA VAL A 373 -14.49 19.60 8.22
C VAL A 373 -14.15 18.57 9.29
N ASP A 374 -13.82 17.37 8.85
CA ASP A 374 -13.28 16.31 9.71
C ASP A 374 -11.81 16.08 9.38
N LEU A 375 -11.00 15.69 10.38
CA LEU A 375 -9.70 15.07 10.11
C LEU A 375 -9.83 13.56 10.23
N ALA A 376 -9.00 12.84 9.47
CA ALA A 376 -8.74 11.44 9.71
C ALA A 376 -8.28 11.21 11.18
N PRO A 377 -8.70 10.11 11.83
CA PRO A 377 -8.38 9.84 13.22
C PRO A 377 -6.95 9.28 13.35
N LEU A 378 -5.96 10.14 13.21
CA LEU A 378 -4.54 9.76 13.35
C LEU A 378 -4.20 9.50 14.82
N ALA A 379 -3.36 8.50 15.08
CA ALA A 379 -2.91 8.20 16.43
C ALA A 379 -1.81 9.18 16.86
N LYS A 380 -1.68 9.40 18.17
CA LYS A 380 -0.54 10.14 18.71
C LYS A 380 0.74 9.34 18.47
N GLY A 381 1.82 10.04 18.11
CA GLY A 381 3.09 9.43 17.79
C GLY A 381 3.86 10.35 16.87
N LEU A 382 3.92 9.97 15.59
CA LEU A 382 4.65 10.72 14.58
C LEU A 382 3.87 11.93 14.03
N SER A 383 2.55 11.84 13.84
CA SER A 383 1.77 12.91 13.16
C SER A 383 1.54 14.18 14.01
N ASP A 384 1.62 15.38 13.41
CA ASP A 384 1.20 16.67 13.99
C ASP A 384 0.36 17.48 12.98
N VAL A 385 -0.90 17.08 12.80
CA VAL A 385 -1.78 17.69 11.80
C VAL A 385 -2.56 18.88 12.36
N ARG A 386 -2.46 20.02 11.66
CA ARG A 386 -3.13 21.28 12.03
C ARG A 386 -4.01 21.80 10.91
N VAL A 387 -5.16 22.34 11.27
CA VAL A 387 -6.11 22.96 10.33
C VAL A 387 -5.91 24.47 10.32
N HIS A 388 -5.78 25.02 9.12
CA HIS A 388 -5.67 26.44 8.83
C HIS A 388 -6.85 26.88 7.97
N TRP A 389 -7.42 28.05 8.27
CA TRP A 389 -8.54 28.63 7.51
C TRP A 389 -8.10 29.87 6.75
N TYR A 390 -8.62 30.05 5.55
CA TYR A 390 -8.33 31.16 4.67
C TYR A 390 -9.62 31.78 4.12
N VAL A 391 -9.62 33.10 3.96
CA VAL A 391 -10.63 33.85 3.19
C VAL A 391 -9.91 34.56 2.05
N ASP A 392 -10.28 34.24 0.81
CA ASP A 392 -9.67 34.77 -0.41
C ASP A 392 -8.14 34.64 -0.41
N GLY A 393 -7.63 33.52 0.11
CA GLY A 393 -6.20 33.21 0.21
C GLY A 393 -5.49 33.83 1.43
N VAL A 394 -6.17 34.63 2.25
CA VAL A 394 -5.59 35.24 3.46
C VAL A 394 -5.92 34.39 4.69
N GLU A 395 -4.90 33.97 5.44
CA GLU A 395 -5.06 33.14 6.63
C GLU A 395 -5.82 33.87 7.75
N VAL A 396 -6.81 33.21 8.33
CA VAL A 396 -7.56 33.66 9.50
C VAL A 396 -7.06 32.90 10.73
N ARG A 397 -5.92 33.34 11.29
CA ARG A 397 -5.21 32.66 12.39
C ARG A 397 -6.06 32.40 13.63
N ARG A 398 -7.05 33.26 13.93
CA ARG A 398 -7.95 33.07 15.08
C ARG A 398 -8.86 31.86 14.98
N ALA A 399 -9.02 31.30 13.78
CA ALA A 399 -9.79 30.09 13.52
C ALA A 399 -8.89 28.85 13.37
N ALA A 400 -7.59 28.95 13.68
CA ALA A 400 -6.69 27.81 13.63
C ALA A 400 -7.24 26.66 14.49
N ALA A 401 -7.12 25.43 13.99
CA ALA A 401 -7.65 24.20 14.58
C ALA A 401 -9.18 24.08 14.69
N GLU A 402 -9.97 25.11 14.34
CA GLU A 402 -11.43 25.01 14.34
C GLU A 402 -11.94 24.03 13.29
N ARG A 403 -12.93 23.21 13.67
CA ARG A 403 -13.54 22.21 12.77
C ARG A 403 -14.88 22.61 12.22
N THR A 404 -15.49 23.60 12.85
CA THR A 404 -16.73 24.22 12.40
C THR A 404 -16.54 25.72 12.47
N VAL A 405 -16.79 26.40 11.36
CA VAL A 405 -16.72 27.85 11.24
C VAL A 405 -17.91 28.36 10.43
N THR A 406 -18.13 29.66 10.44
CA THR A 406 -19.03 30.34 9.51
C THR A 406 -18.24 31.36 8.69
N GLY A 407 -18.73 31.69 7.50
CA GLY A 407 -18.10 32.76 6.71
C GLY A 407 -18.06 34.09 7.45
N LYS A 408 -19.08 34.38 8.26
CA LYS A 408 -19.14 35.58 9.09
C LYS A 408 -18.02 35.62 10.14
N GLU A 409 -17.78 34.54 10.87
CA GLU A 409 -16.70 34.45 11.89
C GLU A 409 -15.32 34.59 11.26
N LEU A 410 -15.15 34.04 10.05
CA LEU A 410 -13.93 34.17 9.27
C LEU A 410 -13.75 35.58 8.66
N GLY A 411 -14.78 36.42 8.72
CA GLY A 411 -14.73 37.80 8.25
C GLY A 411 -15.10 37.99 6.78
N ALA A 412 -15.77 37.03 6.15
CA ALA A 412 -16.39 37.19 4.84
C ALA A 412 -17.47 38.30 4.91
N ARG A 413 -17.25 39.40 4.17
CA ARG A 413 -18.09 40.61 4.16
C ARG A 413 -18.97 40.63 2.91
N LYS A 414 -19.44 41.82 2.48
CA LYS A 414 -20.25 41.99 1.28
C LYS A 414 -19.51 41.52 0.02
N GLY A 415 -20.09 40.58 -0.72
CA GLY A 415 -19.49 40.01 -1.92
C GLY A 415 -19.54 38.48 -1.99
N THR A 416 -18.76 37.93 -2.91
CA THR A 416 -18.50 36.50 -3.03
C THR A 416 -17.09 36.23 -2.54
N HIS A 417 -16.93 35.30 -1.61
CA HIS A 417 -15.67 34.94 -0.99
C HIS A 417 -15.39 33.46 -1.18
N THR A 418 -14.11 33.11 -1.33
CA THR A 418 -13.64 31.74 -1.28
C THR A 418 -13.12 31.46 0.13
N ILE A 419 -13.73 30.50 0.81
CA ILE A 419 -13.25 30.02 2.09
C ILE A 419 -12.53 28.70 1.85
N THR A 420 -11.31 28.57 2.35
CA THR A 420 -10.51 27.35 2.23
C THR A 420 -10.09 26.88 3.61
N ALA A 421 -10.23 25.58 3.86
CA ALA A 421 -9.57 24.90 4.96
C ALA A 421 -8.42 24.05 4.41
N THR A 422 -7.27 24.12 5.05
CA THR A 422 -6.08 23.34 4.71
C THR A 422 -5.61 22.60 5.95
N ALA A 423 -5.37 21.30 5.84
CA ALA A 423 -4.68 20.55 6.88
C ALA A 423 -3.23 20.33 6.47
N VAL A 424 -2.31 20.51 7.42
CA VAL A 424 -0.87 20.34 7.21
C VAL A 424 -0.31 19.47 8.33
N ASP A 425 0.44 18.43 7.98
CA ASP A 425 1.25 17.69 8.93
C ASP A 425 2.60 18.40 9.16
N ASN A 426 2.84 18.80 10.40
CA ASN A 426 4.06 19.48 10.82
C ASN A 426 4.97 18.55 11.62
N SER A 427 4.78 17.23 11.49
CA SER A 427 5.59 16.24 12.17
C SER A 427 7.09 16.44 11.92
N ALA A 428 7.89 16.22 12.97
CA ALA A 428 9.35 16.21 12.85
C ALA A 428 9.87 15.02 12.01
N SER A 429 8.98 14.08 11.65
CA SER A 429 9.22 12.96 10.75
C SER A 429 9.26 13.36 9.28
N LEU A 430 8.92 14.61 8.95
CA LEU A 430 9.02 15.18 7.61
C LEU A 430 10.07 16.31 7.61
N ARG A 431 11.16 16.11 6.89
CA ARG A 431 12.27 17.07 6.71
C ARG A 431 12.48 17.49 5.26
N ASP A 432 12.11 16.66 4.29
CA ASP A 432 12.14 17.01 2.88
C ASP A 432 11.03 18.04 2.58
N PRO A 433 11.37 19.24 2.07
CA PRO A 433 10.39 20.24 1.65
C PRO A 433 9.34 19.71 0.66
N ALA A 434 9.68 18.75 -0.20
CA ALA A 434 8.72 18.12 -1.10
C ALA A 434 7.72 17.25 -0.32
N ALA A 435 8.18 16.45 0.63
CA ALA A 435 7.33 15.64 1.50
C ALA A 435 6.45 16.51 2.40
N ILE A 436 7.00 17.56 3.02
CA ILE A 436 6.23 18.54 3.83
C ILE A 436 5.11 19.19 3.00
N ARG A 437 5.39 19.58 1.75
CA ARG A 437 4.35 20.15 0.88
C ARG A 437 3.29 19.13 0.50
N ALA A 438 3.70 17.88 0.25
CA ALA A 438 2.79 16.79 -0.08
C ALA A 438 1.91 16.39 1.11
N ALA A 439 2.41 16.54 2.35
CA ALA A 439 1.70 16.22 3.59
C ALA A 439 0.64 17.27 3.98
N SER A 440 -0.15 17.70 3.00
CA SER A 440 -1.23 18.65 3.18
C SER A 440 -2.32 18.47 2.13
N ASN A 441 -3.57 18.75 2.51
CA ASN A 441 -4.68 18.80 1.56
C ASN A 441 -5.65 19.93 1.92
N SER A 442 -6.37 20.44 0.91
CA SER A 442 -7.26 21.61 1.05
C SER A 442 -8.65 21.34 0.48
N VAL A 443 -9.66 21.94 1.11
CA VAL A 443 -11.04 21.96 0.64
C VAL A 443 -11.58 23.40 0.65
N SER A 444 -12.39 23.76 -0.33
CA SER A 444 -12.87 25.14 -0.52
C SER A 444 -14.37 25.24 -0.76
N TRP A 445 -14.97 26.34 -0.29
CA TRP A 445 -16.38 26.69 -0.46
C TRP A 445 -16.52 28.10 -0.99
N THR A 446 -17.54 28.32 -1.80
CA THR A 446 -17.97 29.68 -2.18
C THR A 446 -19.00 30.19 -1.19
N VAL A 447 -18.73 31.30 -0.50
CA VAL A 447 -19.69 32.00 0.37
C VAL A 447 -20.17 33.27 -0.32
N LYS A 448 -21.48 33.39 -0.50
CA LYS A 448 -22.13 34.58 -1.08
C LYS A 448 -22.88 35.32 0.00
N THR A 449 -22.58 36.59 0.14
CA THR A 449 -23.24 37.46 1.10
C THR A 449 -24.23 38.34 0.32
N GLY A 450 -25.41 38.58 0.90
CA GLY A 450 -26.49 39.31 0.21
C GLY A 450 -26.01 40.67 -0.30
N LYS A 451 -26.67 41.17 -1.36
CA LYS A 451 -26.43 42.52 -1.90
C LYS A 451 -26.54 43.59 -0.83
#